data_AF-G5JQI0-F1
#
_entry.id   AF-G5JQI0-F1
#
_cell.length_a   1.000
_cell.length_b   1.000
_cell.length_c   1.000
_cell.angle_alpha   90.00
_cell.angle_beta   90.00
_cell.angle_gamma   90.00
#
_symmetry.space_group_name_H-M   'P 1'
#
loop_
_entity.id
_entity.type
_entity.pdbx_description
1 polymer ?
#
loop_
_entity_poly.entity_id
_entity_poly.type
_entity_poly.pdbx_seq_one_letter_code
_entity_poly.pdbx_strand_id
1 'polypeptide(L)'
;MTLEITPAQAQELKQALKDKANDKHYRKLHALLLRSQGMSLTAIGKEVGLVHQSVRNLITRYQKGGLTALFKEIAVVVDVLI
;
A
#
# COMPACT_ATOMS: atom_id res chain seq x y z
N MET A 1 0.44 12.95 17.42
CA MET A 1 0.54 11.70 16.63
C MET A 1 0.64 12.08 15.17
N THR A 2 1.78 11.79 14.52
CA THR A 2 1.94 12.07 13.09
C THR A 2 1.26 10.94 12.31
N LEU A 3 0.30 11.27 11.46
CA LEU A 3 -0.32 10.30 10.58
C LEU A 3 0.74 9.81 9.58
N GLU A 4 0.91 8.49 9.45
CA GLU A 4 1.87 7.90 8.49
C GLU A 4 1.48 8.19 7.03
N ILE A 5 0.20 8.50 6.79
CA ILE A 5 -0.34 8.95 5.52
C ILE A 5 -1.16 10.22 5.79
N THR A 6 -0.78 11.29 5.11
CA THR A 6 -1.42 12.61 5.23
C THR A 6 -2.80 12.64 4.53
N PRO A 7 -3.67 13.62 4.85
CA PRO A 7 -4.94 13.78 4.15
C PRO A 7 -4.79 13.99 2.62
N ALA A 8 -3.73 14.69 2.19
CA ALA A 8 -3.45 14.90 0.77
C ALA A 8 -3.09 13.57 0.07
N GLN A 9 -2.25 12.76 0.71
CA GLN A 9 -1.92 11.41 0.22
C GLN A 9 -3.14 10.48 0.21
N ALA A 10 -4.02 10.57 1.22
CA ALA A 10 -5.27 9.81 1.21
C ALA A 10 -6.17 10.20 0.02
N GLN A 11 -6.20 11.48 -0.35
CA GLN A 11 -6.94 11.94 -1.53
C GLN A 11 -6.30 11.44 -2.84
N GLU A 12 -4.97 11.47 -2.96
CA GLU A 12 -4.24 10.89 -4.09
C GLU A 12 -4.58 9.39 -4.24
N LEU A 13 -4.56 8.63 -3.15
CA LEU A 13 -4.89 7.20 -3.15
C LEU A 13 -6.35 6.95 -3.58
N LYS A 14 -7.30 7.78 -3.14
CA LYS A 14 -8.70 7.70 -3.60
C LYS A 14 -8.85 7.98 -5.09
N GLN A 15 -8.07 8.91 -5.64
CA GLN A 15 -8.06 9.18 -7.08
C GLN A 15 -7.45 8.01 -7.85
N ALA A 16 -6.31 7.49 -7.38
CA ALA A 16 -5.64 6.34 -8.00
C ALA A 16 -6.53 5.09 -8.03
N LEU A 17 -7.35 4.85 -7.00
CA LEU A 17 -8.31 3.74 -6.94
C LEU A 17 -9.48 3.87 -7.92
N LYS A 18 -9.78 5.08 -8.41
CA LYS A 18 -10.85 5.29 -9.41
C LYS A 18 -10.35 5.09 -10.84
N ASP A 19 -9.05 5.12 -11.04
CA ASP A 19 -8.42 4.97 -12.34
C ASP A 19 -8.23 3.48 -12.67
N LYS A 20 -8.92 3.01 -13.71
CA LYS A 20 -8.86 1.62 -14.18
C LYS A 20 -7.45 1.18 -14.58
N ALA A 21 -6.57 2.12 -14.96
CA ALA A 21 -5.17 1.79 -15.24
C ALA A 21 -4.44 1.19 -14.02
N ASN A 22 -4.97 1.45 -12.81
CA ASN A 22 -4.40 1.00 -11.55
C ASN A 22 -5.09 -0.25 -10.97
N ASP A 23 -6.01 -0.90 -11.68
CA ASP A 23 -6.73 -2.09 -11.19
C ASP A 23 -5.76 -3.20 -10.75
N LYS A 24 -4.67 -3.39 -11.50
CA LYS A 24 -3.58 -4.34 -11.14
C LYS A 24 -2.87 -4.00 -9.83
N HIS A 25 -3.00 -2.78 -9.35
CA HIS A 25 -2.42 -2.28 -8.10
C HIS A 25 -3.47 -2.03 -7.02
N TYR A 26 -4.73 -2.43 -7.24
CA TYR A 26 -5.85 -2.20 -6.32
C TYR A 26 -5.53 -2.61 -4.89
N ARG A 27 -5.03 -3.83 -4.66
CA ARG A 27 -4.70 -4.32 -3.30
C ARG A 27 -3.69 -3.43 -2.59
N LYS A 28 -2.69 -2.92 -3.31
CA LYS A 28 -1.66 -2.04 -2.77
C LYS A 28 -2.26 -0.68 -2.39
N LEU A 29 -3.02 -0.09 -3.30
CA LEU A 29 -3.67 1.20 -3.07
C LEU A 29 -4.68 1.13 -1.93
N HIS A 30 -5.48 0.06 -1.88
CA HIS A 30 -6.46 -0.18 -0.84
C HIS A 30 -5.80 -0.33 0.55
N ALA A 31 -4.70 -1.08 0.65
CA ALA A 31 -3.96 -1.23 1.90
C ALA A 31 -3.45 0.12 2.45
N LEU A 32 -2.93 1.00 1.59
CA LEU A 32 -2.49 2.34 1.98
C LEU A 32 -3.69 3.21 2.41
N LEU A 33 -4.80 3.15 1.68
CA LEU A 33 -6.00 3.91 2.05
C LEU A 33 -6.54 3.48 3.42
N LEU A 34 -6.62 2.19 3.70
CA LEU A 34 -7.02 1.68 5.03
C LEU A 34 -6.05 2.15 6.13
N ARG A 35 -4.75 2.25 5.84
CA ARG A 35 -3.78 2.79 6.80
C ARG A 35 -4.06 4.26 7.12
N SER A 36 -4.42 5.06 6.12
CA SER A 36 -4.80 6.47 6.32
C SER A 36 -6.05 6.63 7.20
N GLN A 37 -6.89 5.60 7.30
CA GLN A 37 -8.07 5.55 8.16
C GLN A 37 -7.78 5.04 9.59
N GLY A 38 -6.51 4.76 9.89
CA GLY A 38 -6.08 4.32 11.23
C GLY A 38 -6.14 2.81 11.46
N MET A 39 -6.45 2.00 10.45
CA MET A 39 -6.42 0.54 10.60
C MET A 39 -5.01 0.03 10.92
N SER A 40 -4.93 -0.99 11.76
CA SER A 40 -3.66 -1.64 12.11
C SER A 40 -3.11 -2.47 10.94
N LEU A 41 -1.79 -2.66 10.90
CA LEU A 41 -1.14 -3.44 9.82
C LEU A 41 -1.68 -4.88 9.74
N THR A 42 -2.00 -5.48 10.88
CA THR A 42 -2.61 -6.82 10.95
C THR A 42 -4.03 -6.83 10.38
N ALA A 43 -4.85 -5.82 10.69
CA ALA A 43 -6.22 -5.73 10.16
C ALA A 43 -6.21 -5.50 8.65
N ILE A 44 -5.34 -4.60 8.17
CA ILE A 44 -5.15 -4.33 6.74
C ILE A 44 -4.72 -5.61 6.02
N GLY A 45 -3.76 -6.34 6.58
CA GLY A 45 -3.27 -7.58 6.00
C GLY A 45 -4.37 -8.63 5.81
N LYS A 46 -5.24 -8.79 6.80
CA LYS A 46 -6.42 -9.66 6.71
C LYS A 46 -7.40 -9.20 5.63
N GLU A 47 -7.67 -7.91 5.55
CA GLU A 47 -8.63 -7.32 4.59
C GLU A 47 -8.17 -7.48 3.13
N VAL A 48 -6.88 -7.26 2.86
CA VAL A 48 -6.35 -7.20 1.48
C VAL A 48 -5.57 -8.44 1.06
N GLY A 49 -5.48 -9.46 1.93
CA GLY A 49 -4.75 -10.69 1.67
C GLY A 49 -3.23 -10.51 1.61
N LEU A 50 -2.66 -9.68 2.48
CA LEU A 50 -1.22 -9.44 2.60
C LEU A 50 -0.71 -9.76 4.00
N VAL A 51 0.53 -10.25 4.11
CA VAL A 51 1.19 -10.42 5.41
C VAL A 51 1.59 -9.07 6.00
N HIS A 52 1.69 -8.98 7.34
CA HIS A 52 2.05 -7.75 8.07
C HIS A 52 3.30 -7.07 7.47
N GLN A 53 4.37 -7.84 7.26
CA GLN A 53 5.63 -7.33 6.71
C GLN A 53 5.45 -6.65 5.34
N SER A 54 4.61 -7.22 4.49
CA SER A 54 4.32 -6.68 3.16
C SER A 54 3.57 -5.35 3.24
N VAL A 55 2.60 -5.23 4.15
CA VAL A 55 1.90 -3.95 4.39
C VAL A 55 2.87 -2.88 4.88
N ARG A 56 3.78 -3.22 5.79
CA ARG A 56 4.81 -2.28 6.28
C ARG A 56 5.74 -1.82 5.16
N ASN A 57 6.25 -2.75 4.36
CA ASN A 57 7.09 -2.45 3.20
C ASN A 57 6.38 -1.55 2.18
N LEU A 58 5.07 -1.76 2.00
CA LEU A 58 4.25 -0.96 1.11
C LEU A 58 4.19 0.50 1.55
N ILE A 59 3.93 0.73 2.84
CA ILE A 59 3.88 2.06 3.44
C ILE A 59 5.24 2.75 3.27
N THR A 60 6.33 2.07 3.62
CA THR A 60 7.68 2.64 3.49
C THR A 60 8.02 2.99 2.03
N ARG A 61 7.64 2.15 1.06
CA ARG A 61 7.87 2.44 -0.37
C ARG A 61 7.09 3.66 -0.82
N TYR A 62 5.81 3.73 -0.48
CA TYR A 62 4.97 4.87 -0.81
C TYR A 62 5.48 6.17 -0.17
N GLN A 63 5.91 6.13 1.09
CA GLN A 63 6.51 7.29 1.76
C GLN A 63 7.79 7.79 1.10
N LYS A 64 8.60 6.88 0.52
CA LYS A 64 9.88 7.23 -0.11
C LYS A 64 9.74 7.76 -1.54
N GLY A 65 8.69 7.39 -2.28
CA GLY A 65 8.61 7.72 -3.70
C GLY A 65 7.21 7.71 -4.31
N GLY A 66 6.17 7.86 -3.48
CA GLY A 66 4.79 7.97 -3.89
C GLY A 66 4.28 6.78 -4.71
N LEU A 67 3.30 7.05 -5.57
CA LEU A 67 2.71 6.04 -6.47
C LEU A 67 3.73 5.46 -7.45
N THR A 68 4.70 6.24 -7.91
CA THR A 68 5.75 5.76 -8.81
C THR A 68 6.55 4.62 -8.18
N ALA A 69 6.95 4.76 -6.91
CA ALA A 69 7.65 3.68 -6.19
C ALA A 69 6.75 2.48 -5.86
N LEU A 70 5.44 2.70 -5.76
CA LEU A 70 4.45 1.65 -5.50
C LEU A 70 4.22 0.73 -6.72
N PHE A 71 4.22 1.35 -7.90
CA PHE A 71 3.95 0.69 -9.19
C PHE A 71 5.19 0.10 -9.84
N LYS A 72 6.39 0.53 -9.42
CA LYS A 72 7.64 -0.10 -9.82
C LYS A 72 7.67 -1.53 -9.27
N GLU A 73 7.28 -2.49 -10.09
CA GLU A 73 7.42 -3.91 -9.77
C GLU A 73 8.90 -4.21 -9.53
N ILE A 74 9.23 -4.49 -8.28
CA ILE A 74 10.42 -5.28 -7.98
C ILE A 74 9.88 -6.71 -7.93
N ALA A 75 10.31 -7.54 -8.88
CA ALA A 75 10.30 -8.97 -8.72
C ALA A 75 11.11 -9.30 -7.46
N VAL A 76 10.46 -9.23 -6.29
CA VAL A 76 10.97 -9.94 -5.13
C VAL A 76 10.51 -11.36 -5.37
N VAL A 77 11.35 -12.09 -6.10
CA VAL A 77 11.34 -13.54 -6.08
C VAL A 77 11.41 -13.89 -4.59
N VAL A 78 10.29 -14.31 -4.04
CA VAL A 78 10.28 -14.96 -2.74
C VAL A 78 10.81 -16.35 -3.01
N ASP A 79 12.12 -16.45 -3.24
CA ASP A 79 12.86 -17.69 -3.03
C ASP A 79 12.83 -17.96 -1.53
N VAL A 80 11.69 -18.47 -1.06
CA VAL A 80 11.69 -19.35 0.10
C VAL A 80 12.22 -20.67 -0.42
N LEU A 81 13.54 -20.74 -0.41
CA LEU A 81 14.30 -21.97 -0.50
C LEU A 81 14.58 -22.37 0.96
N ILE A 82 13.60 -23.04 1.57
CA ILE A 82 13.77 -23.91 2.73
C ILE A 82 12.87 -25.12 2.52
#